data_AF-A0A537XD37-F1
#
_entry.id   AF-A0A537XD37-F1
#
_cell.length_a   1.000
_cell.length_b   1.000
_cell.length_c   1.000
_cell.angle_alpha   90.00
_cell.angle_beta   90.00
_cell.angle_gamma   90.00
#
_symmetry.space_group_name_H-M   'P 1'
#
loop_
_entity.id
_entity.type
_entity.pdbx_description
1 polymer ?
#
loop_
_entity_poly.entity_id
_entity_poly.type
_entity_poly.pdbx_seq_one_letter_code
_entity_poly.pdbx_strand_id
1 'polypeptide(L)'
;MDAQPPPGTPPPATPPPGAPPPGTPPPGTPPPATPPLAASTAVPYPVNVQITPQAEYNRLLPLVKWLLLIPHWLVLGFVAIGAFIALILAWFAVLFTRRYPEGLFNFLVGFQRWALRVSAYGLLMTDKYPPFSLQDDPSYPVRLSIEYPEHGVDRWRPLFAWILAYPINLVAQVVLFVAYIASILTFFSILFTKQFPEGIFNLTRGALQLQTRASAYADWMVTVYPPFDFG
;
A
#
# COMPACT_ATOMS: atom_id res chain seq x y z
N MET A 1 -14.18 13.29 66.16
CA MET A 1 -13.45 12.19 65.49
C MET A 1 -12.78 12.84 64.30
N ASP A 2 -11.66 13.51 64.59
CA ASP A 2 -10.94 14.38 63.68
C ASP A 2 -9.80 13.57 63.05
N ALA A 3 -9.80 13.47 61.72
CA ALA A 3 -8.85 12.68 60.96
C ALA A 3 -7.51 13.43 60.78
N GLN A 4 -6.42 12.77 61.10
CA GLN A 4 -5.04 13.28 61.03
C GLN A 4 -4.51 13.25 59.58
N PRO A 5 -3.88 14.33 59.07
CA PRO A 5 -3.31 14.35 57.71
C PRO A 5 -1.99 13.54 57.60
N PRO A 6 -1.61 13.07 56.39
CA PRO A 6 -0.44 12.21 56.19
C PRO A 6 0.91 12.96 56.37
N PRO A 7 2.01 12.27 56.73
CA PRO A 7 3.30 12.89 57.00
C PRO A 7 4.00 13.36 55.71
N GLY A 8 4.56 14.58 55.76
CA GLY A 8 5.33 15.19 54.68
C GLY A 8 6.66 14.49 54.40
N THR A 9 7.11 14.55 53.14
CA THR A 9 8.40 14.02 52.68
C THR A 9 9.58 14.68 53.41
N PRO A 10 10.61 13.92 53.84
CA PRO A 10 11.77 14.50 54.50
C PRO A 10 12.63 15.33 53.51
N PRO A 11 13.27 16.42 53.97
CA PRO A 11 14.11 17.27 53.14
C PRO A 11 15.42 16.57 52.70
N PRO A 12 16.07 17.02 51.60
CA PRO A 12 17.28 16.39 51.08
C PRO A 12 18.43 16.45 52.10
N ALA A 13 19.17 15.34 52.24
CA ALA A 13 20.34 15.28 53.09
C ALA A 13 21.43 16.25 52.58
N THR A 14 21.88 17.15 53.45
CA THR A 14 23.06 17.99 53.20
C THR A 14 24.31 17.10 53.06
N PRO A 15 25.11 17.26 52.00
CA PRO A 15 26.34 16.51 51.84
C PRO A 15 27.39 16.93 52.88
N PRO A 16 28.29 16.01 53.29
CA PRO A 16 29.29 16.29 54.32
C PRO A 16 30.31 17.36 53.90
N PRO A 17 30.81 18.19 54.84
CA PRO A 17 31.73 19.27 54.54
C PRO A 17 33.12 18.71 54.17
N GLY A 18 33.53 18.90 52.92
CA GLY A 18 34.86 18.49 52.43
C GLY A 18 34.94 17.98 50.99
N ALA A 19 33.82 17.89 50.26
CA ALA A 19 33.85 17.49 48.85
C ALA A 19 34.42 18.62 47.96
N PRO A 20 35.41 18.35 47.09
CA PRO A 20 35.92 19.34 46.15
C PRO A 20 34.83 19.73 45.13
N PRO A 21 34.80 20.99 44.64
CA PRO A 21 33.80 21.45 43.69
C PRO A 21 33.91 20.65 42.37
N PRO A 22 32.78 20.36 41.68
CA PRO A 22 32.81 19.68 40.39
C PRO A 22 33.66 20.48 39.40
N GLY A 23 34.73 19.87 38.89
CA GLY A 23 35.53 20.45 37.82
C GLY A 23 34.65 20.68 36.58
N THR A 24 34.87 21.81 35.91
CA THR A 24 34.26 22.11 34.60
C THR A 24 34.58 20.97 33.61
N PRO A 25 33.59 20.36 32.94
CA PRO A 25 33.84 19.35 31.93
C PRO A 25 34.69 19.94 30.78
N PRO A 26 35.66 19.21 30.23
CA PRO A 26 36.37 19.64 29.02
C PRO A 26 35.39 19.76 27.83
N PRO A 27 35.68 20.61 26.83
CA PRO A 27 34.82 20.77 25.66
C PRO A 27 34.56 19.40 25.02
N GLY A 28 33.28 19.02 24.95
CA GLY A 28 32.87 17.72 24.46
C GLY A 28 33.49 17.41 23.10
N THR A 29 34.10 16.23 23.00
CA THR A 29 34.23 15.52 21.73
C THR A 29 32.86 15.59 21.04
N PRO A 30 32.77 15.99 19.75
CA PRO A 30 31.52 15.86 19.03
C PRO A 30 31.04 14.42 19.19
N PRO A 31 29.76 14.17 19.52
CA PRO A 31 29.24 12.81 19.51
C PRO A 31 29.61 12.17 18.17
N PRO A 32 30.01 10.88 18.13
CA PRO A 32 30.26 10.22 16.87
C PRO A 32 29.06 10.49 15.98
N ALA A 33 29.31 11.11 14.82
CA ALA A 33 28.26 11.45 13.88
C ALA A 33 27.37 10.23 13.78
N THR A 34 26.09 10.37 14.18
CA THR A 34 25.11 9.33 13.95
C THR A 34 25.32 8.95 12.49
N PRO A 35 25.66 7.69 12.17
CA PRO A 35 25.70 7.26 10.77
C PRO A 35 24.41 7.80 10.19
N PRO A 36 24.42 8.59 9.08
CA PRO A 36 23.17 9.06 8.50
C PRO A 36 22.30 7.82 8.42
N LEU A 37 21.17 7.80 9.16
CA LEU A 37 20.25 6.65 9.22
C LEU A 37 20.25 6.14 7.80
N ALA A 38 20.86 4.96 7.56
CA ALA A 38 21.24 4.54 6.23
C ALA A 38 20.03 4.86 5.37
N ALA A 39 20.12 5.93 4.56
CA ALA A 39 18.98 6.42 3.82
C ALA A 39 18.73 5.24 2.93
N SER A 40 17.71 4.46 3.28
CA SER A 40 17.63 3.08 2.87
C SER A 40 17.71 3.17 1.36
N THR A 41 18.84 2.73 0.79
CA THR A 41 18.96 2.57 -0.65
C THR A 41 18.21 1.29 -0.95
N ALA A 42 16.94 1.27 -0.52
CA ALA A 42 15.94 0.32 -0.90
C ALA A 42 15.86 0.52 -2.40
N VAL A 43 16.43 -0.43 -3.12
CA VAL A 43 16.25 -0.55 -4.57
C VAL A 43 14.75 -0.34 -4.83
N PRO A 44 14.35 0.69 -5.60
CA PRO A 44 12.95 1.00 -5.80
C PRO A 44 12.21 -0.26 -6.27
N TYR A 45 11.13 -0.62 -5.60
CA TYR A 45 10.33 -1.78 -6.00
C TYR A 45 9.69 -1.48 -7.38
N PRO A 46 9.72 -2.41 -8.34
CA PRO A 46 9.33 -2.14 -9.74
C PRO A 46 7.82 -1.90 -9.97
N VAL A 47 7.02 -1.94 -8.90
CA VAL A 47 5.58 -1.62 -8.91
C VAL A 47 5.35 -0.35 -8.12
N ASN A 48 5.01 0.72 -8.82
CA ASN A 48 4.73 2.02 -8.23
C ASN A 48 3.23 2.32 -8.32
N VAL A 49 2.60 2.50 -7.15
CA VAL A 49 1.19 2.87 -7.01
C VAL A 49 1.14 4.26 -6.39
N GLN A 50 0.57 5.22 -7.11
CA GLN A 50 0.40 6.60 -6.65
C GLN A 50 -1.09 6.89 -6.43
N ILE A 51 -1.45 7.30 -5.22
CA ILE A 51 -2.81 7.67 -4.83
C ILE A 51 -2.76 9.05 -4.16
N THR A 52 -3.19 10.08 -4.89
CA THR A 52 -3.21 11.47 -4.42
C THR A 52 -4.42 11.72 -3.52
N PRO A 53 -4.24 12.16 -2.26
CA PRO A 53 -5.36 12.53 -1.38
C PRO A 53 -6.14 13.72 -1.93
N GLN A 54 -7.46 13.71 -1.78
CA GLN A 54 -8.33 14.84 -2.14
C GLN A 54 -8.67 15.66 -0.88
N ALA A 55 -8.73 17.00 -1.03
CA ALA A 55 -8.93 17.92 0.09
C ALA A 55 -10.37 17.94 0.64
N GLU A 56 -11.36 17.64 -0.20
CA GLU A 56 -12.76 17.51 0.21
C GLU A 56 -13.43 16.32 -0.48
N TYR A 57 -14.18 15.52 0.30
CA TYR A 57 -15.00 14.42 -0.21
C TYR A 57 -16.49 14.80 -0.18
N ASN A 58 -17.24 14.39 -1.20
CA ASN A 58 -18.65 14.68 -1.30
C ASN A 58 -19.49 13.73 -0.42
N ARG A 59 -20.41 14.29 0.38
CA ARG A 59 -21.13 13.56 1.44
C ARG A 59 -22.20 12.58 0.94
N LEU A 60 -22.79 12.85 -0.23
CA LEU A 60 -23.93 12.07 -0.75
C LEU A 60 -23.54 11.10 -1.88
N LEU A 61 -22.38 11.30 -2.50
CA LEU A 61 -21.89 10.43 -3.55
C LEU A 61 -21.63 8.97 -3.11
N PRO A 62 -21.19 8.64 -1.88
CA PRO A 62 -20.85 7.28 -1.49
C PRO A 62 -21.90 6.22 -1.84
N LEU A 63 -23.19 6.53 -1.63
CA LEU A 63 -24.30 5.62 -1.87
C LEU A 63 -24.50 5.35 -3.37
N VAL A 64 -24.33 6.39 -4.18
CA VAL A 64 -24.39 6.32 -5.65
C VAL A 64 -23.16 5.61 -6.20
N LYS A 65 -21.98 5.73 -5.55
CA LYS A 65 -20.75 5.04 -5.99
C LYS A 65 -20.95 3.53 -6.07
N TRP A 66 -21.51 2.90 -5.04
CA TRP A 66 -21.74 1.46 -5.01
C TRP A 66 -22.63 0.97 -6.16
N LEU A 67 -23.66 1.74 -6.53
CA LEU A 67 -24.49 1.47 -7.70
C LEU A 67 -23.68 1.64 -9.01
N LEU A 68 -22.84 2.68 -9.09
CA LEU A 68 -21.97 2.96 -10.24
C LEU A 68 -20.80 1.98 -10.40
N LEU A 69 -20.50 1.16 -9.40
CA LEU A 69 -19.54 0.04 -9.50
C LEU A 69 -20.10 -1.15 -10.27
N ILE A 70 -21.42 -1.34 -10.34
CA ILE A 70 -22.02 -2.50 -11.00
C ILE A 70 -21.65 -2.58 -12.49
N PRO A 71 -21.76 -1.50 -13.29
CA PRO A 71 -21.29 -1.51 -14.68
C PRO A 71 -19.80 -1.83 -14.79
N HIS A 72 -18.99 -1.35 -13.83
CA HIS A 72 -17.57 -1.63 -13.79
C HIS A 72 -17.27 -3.09 -13.56
N TRP A 73 -17.91 -3.73 -12.57
CA TRP A 73 -17.73 -5.15 -12.30
C TRP A 73 -18.17 -6.04 -13.45
N LEU A 74 -19.24 -5.67 -14.16
CA LEU A 74 -19.69 -6.41 -15.34
C LEU A 74 -18.63 -6.41 -16.45
N VAL A 75 -18.11 -5.23 -16.79
CA VAL A 75 -17.11 -5.10 -17.88
C VAL A 75 -15.74 -5.63 -17.43
N LEU A 76 -15.34 -5.39 -16.17
CA LEU A 76 -14.12 -5.98 -15.59
C LEU A 76 -14.20 -7.50 -15.59
N GLY A 77 -15.36 -8.09 -15.32
CA GLY A 77 -15.57 -9.53 -15.39
C GLY A 77 -15.28 -10.08 -16.79
N PHE A 78 -15.74 -9.39 -17.84
CA PHE A 78 -15.44 -9.79 -19.21
C PHE A 78 -13.94 -9.62 -19.55
N VAL A 79 -13.35 -8.48 -19.17
CA VAL A 79 -11.91 -8.24 -19.38
C VAL A 79 -11.06 -9.24 -18.58
N ALA A 80 -11.51 -9.67 -17.40
CA ALA A 80 -10.84 -10.66 -16.58
C ALA A 80 -10.75 -12.03 -17.26
N ILE A 81 -11.75 -12.41 -18.06
CA ILE A 81 -11.66 -13.63 -18.90
C ILE A 81 -10.52 -13.48 -19.91
N GLY A 82 -10.44 -12.33 -20.58
CA GLY A 82 -9.31 -12.01 -21.46
C GLY A 82 -7.97 -12.03 -20.73
N ALA A 83 -7.91 -11.46 -19.52
CA ALA A 83 -6.71 -11.43 -18.68
C ALA A 83 -6.28 -12.85 -18.29
N PHE A 84 -7.23 -13.71 -17.94
CA PHE A 84 -6.96 -15.11 -17.64
C PHE A 84 -6.37 -15.86 -18.85
N ILE A 85 -6.94 -15.66 -20.04
CA ILE A 85 -6.39 -16.24 -21.28
C ILE A 85 -4.98 -15.69 -21.56
N ALA A 86 -4.80 -14.37 -21.45
CA ALA A 86 -3.51 -13.72 -21.63
C ALA A 86 -2.44 -14.25 -20.66
N LEU A 87 -2.83 -14.52 -19.40
CA LEU A 87 -1.94 -15.09 -18.39
C LEU A 87 -1.52 -16.52 -18.75
N ILE A 88 -2.45 -17.35 -19.24
CA ILE A 88 -2.12 -18.70 -19.73
C ILE A 88 -1.16 -18.62 -20.92
N LEU A 89 -1.40 -17.73 -21.88
CA LEU A 89 -0.50 -17.54 -23.02
C LEU A 89 0.88 -17.04 -22.58
N ALA A 90 0.93 -16.12 -21.61
CA ALA A 90 2.18 -15.62 -21.03
C ALA A 90 2.93 -16.73 -20.29
N TRP A 91 2.23 -17.61 -19.56
CA TRP A 91 2.81 -18.78 -18.89
C TRP A 91 3.54 -19.69 -19.87
N PHE A 92 2.88 -20.07 -20.98
CA PHE A 92 3.52 -20.86 -22.03
C PHE A 92 4.68 -20.11 -22.68
N ALA A 93 4.50 -18.83 -23.01
CA ALA A 93 5.55 -18.02 -23.61
C ALA A 93 6.81 -17.96 -22.73
N VAL A 94 6.66 -17.72 -21.43
CA VAL A 94 7.79 -17.67 -20.49
C VAL A 94 8.48 -19.03 -20.35
N LEU A 95 7.73 -20.13 -20.30
CA LEU A 95 8.30 -21.48 -20.23
C LEU A 95 9.20 -21.80 -21.43
N PHE A 96 8.74 -21.46 -22.65
CA PHE A 96 9.46 -21.76 -23.87
C PHE A 96 10.56 -20.73 -24.20
N THR A 97 10.29 -19.44 -23.97
CA THR A 97 11.11 -18.33 -24.47
C THR A 97 11.90 -17.58 -23.40
N ARG A 98 11.59 -17.76 -22.10
CA ARG A 98 12.07 -16.92 -20.98
C ARG A 98 11.72 -15.43 -21.10
N ARG A 99 10.84 -15.07 -22.04
CA ARG A 99 10.43 -13.70 -22.29
C ARG A 99 8.93 -13.58 -22.07
N TYR A 100 8.54 -12.45 -21.48
CA TYR A 100 7.15 -12.10 -21.31
C TYR A 100 6.69 -11.33 -22.56
N PRO A 101 5.71 -11.79 -23.34
CA PRO A 101 5.28 -11.05 -24.52
C PRO A 101 4.76 -9.66 -24.15
N GLU A 102 5.35 -8.59 -24.70
CA GLU A 102 5.01 -7.20 -24.35
C GLU A 102 3.51 -6.88 -24.51
N GLY A 103 2.87 -7.41 -25.56
CA GLY A 103 1.43 -7.22 -25.78
C GLY A 103 0.57 -7.79 -24.65
N LEU A 104 0.93 -8.97 -24.13
CA LEU A 104 0.22 -9.61 -23.01
C LEU A 104 0.51 -8.86 -21.70
N PHE A 105 1.77 -8.46 -21.50
CA PHE A 105 2.17 -7.66 -20.35
C PHE A 105 1.37 -6.34 -20.29
N ASN A 106 1.35 -5.58 -21.38
CA ASN A 106 0.65 -4.30 -21.45
C ASN A 106 -0.85 -4.46 -21.20
N PHE A 107 -1.45 -5.53 -21.73
CA PHE A 107 -2.86 -5.83 -21.49
C PHE A 107 -3.15 -6.15 -20.03
N LEU A 108 -2.35 -7.00 -19.39
CA LEU A 108 -2.52 -7.37 -17.98
C LEU A 108 -2.23 -6.19 -17.04
N VAL A 109 -1.20 -5.38 -17.32
CA VAL A 109 -0.95 -4.12 -16.59
C VAL A 109 -2.13 -3.17 -16.75
N GLY A 110 -2.70 -3.08 -17.95
CA GLY A 110 -3.88 -2.26 -18.20
C GLY A 110 -5.12 -2.75 -17.43
N PHE A 111 -5.32 -4.06 -17.34
CA PHE A 111 -6.34 -4.67 -16.48
C PHE A 111 -6.11 -4.32 -15.01
N GLN A 112 -4.89 -4.50 -14.49
CA GLN A 112 -4.57 -4.16 -13.10
C GLN A 112 -4.74 -2.66 -12.81
N ARG A 113 -4.38 -1.77 -13.75
CA ARG A 113 -4.62 -0.32 -13.64
C ARG A 113 -6.10 -0.02 -13.46
N TRP A 114 -6.94 -0.62 -14.30
CA TRP A 114 -8.37 -0.37 -14.22
C TRP A 114 -8.99 -0.97 -12.96
N ALA A 115 -8.61 -2.19 -12.59
CA ALA A 115 -9.04 -2.83 -11.34
C ALA A 115 -8.64 -1.99 -10.12
N LEU A 116 -7.41 -1.46 -10.08
CA LEU A 116 -6.94 -0.56 -9.02
C LEU A 116 -7.78 0.71 -8.92
N ARG A 117 -8.10 1.34 -10.05
CA ARG A 117 -8.96 2.55 -10.09
C ARG A 117 -10.36 2.25 -9.54
N VAL A 118 -10.93 1.09 -9.88
CA VAL A 118 -12.25 0.66 -9.40
C VAL A 118 -12.22 0.34 -7.91
N SER A 119 -11.20 -0.37 -7.43
CA SER A 119 -11.01 -0.65 -6.00
C SER A 119 -10.85 0.64 -5.20
N ALA A 120 -10.04 1.60 -5.67
CA ALA A 120 -9.86 2.88 -5.01
C ALA A 120 -11.15 3.71 -4.97
N TYR A 121 -11.98 3.66 -6.03
CA TYR A 121 -13.29 4.31 -6.07
C TYR A 121 -14.31 3.65 -5.12
N GLY A 122 -14.34 2.32 -5.08
CA GLY A 122 -15.18 1.54 -4.16
C GLY A 122 -14.80 1.72 -2.69
N LEU A 123 -13.50 1.88 -2.42
CA LEU A 123 -12.96 2.17 -1.09
C LEU A 123 -13.04 3.66 -0.71
N LEU A 124 -13.73 4.47 -1.53
CA LEU A 124 -13.96 5.91 -1.32
C LEU A 124 -12.68 6.76 -1.28
N MET A 125 -11.55 6.24 -1.76
CA MET A 125 -10.28 6.99 -1.80
C MET A 125 -10.27 8.06 -2.90
N THR A 126 -11.20 8.00 -3.85
CA THR A 126 -11.37 9.02 -4.88
C THR A 126 -12.84 9.25 -5.20
N ASP A 127 -13.20 10.52 -5.42
CA ASP A 127 -14.54 10.92 -5.89
C ASP A 127 -14.67 10.95 -7.42
N LYS A 128 -13.54 10.88 -8.16
CA LYS A 128 -13.57 10.87 -9.63
C LYS A 128 -14.01 9.49 -10.12
N TYR A 129 -15.02 9.43 -10.98
CA TYR A 129 -15.50 8.17 -11.55
C TYR A 129 -14.41 7.54 -12.44
N PRO A 130 -14.08 6.25 -12.26
CA PRO A 130 -13.04 5.60 -13.03
C PRO A 130 -13.42 5.51 -14.52
N PRO A 131 -12.49 5.83 -15.44
CA PRO A 131 -12.72 5.61 -16.86
C PRO A 131 -12.67 4.11 -17.20
N PHE A 132 -13.53 3.68 -18.12
CA PHE A 132 -13.49 2.34 -18.73
C PHE A 132 -12.32 2.22 -19.71
N SER A 133 -11.10 2.24 -19.18
CA SER A 133 -9.89 2.23 -19.99
C SER A 133 -8.77 1.46 -19.30
N LEU A 134 -8.09 0.64 -20.09
CA LEU A 134 -6.87 -0.08 -19.72
C LEU A 134 -5.62 0.81 -19.83
N GLN A 135 -5.73 1.97 -20.48
CA GLN A 135 -4.60 2.87 -20.68
C GLN A 135 -4.32 3.70 -19.42
N ASP A 136 -3.07 4.19 -19.34
CA ASP A 136 -2.74 5.17 -18.32
C ASP A 136 -3.46 6.50 -18.60
N ASP A 137 -3.90 7.18 -17.56
CA ASP A 137 -4.57 8.48 -17.64
C ASP A 137 -3.87 9.42 -16.66
N PRO A 138 -3.01 10.34 -17.15
CA PRO A 138 -2.27 11.27 -16.31
C PRO A 138 -3.17 12.21 -15.49
N SER A 139 -4.43 12.39 -15.90
CA SER A 139 -5.41 13.25 -15.21
C SER A 139 -6.13 12.54 -14.06
N TYR A 140 -5.97 11.22 -13.91
CA TYR A 140 -6.64 10.44 -12.89
C TYR A 140 -5.78 10.34 -11.61
N PRO A 141 -6.36 10.49 -10.40
CA PRO A 141 -5.60 10.56 -9.14
C PRO A 141 -4.98 9.23 -8.69
N VAL A 142 -5.33 8.12 -9.34
CA VAL A 142 -4.82 6.77 -9.04
C VAL A 142 -4.03 6.24 -10.24
N ARG A 143 -2.72 6.09 -10.07
CA ARG A 143 -1.80 5.63 -11.12
C ARG A 143 -1.05 4.38 -10.70
N LEU A 144 -0.83 3.50 -11.67
CA LEU A 144 -0.05 2.28 -11.54
C LEU A 144 0.94 2.19 -12.69
N SER A 145 2.23 2.18 -12.37
CA SER A 145 3.31 1.86 -13.29
C SER A 145 4.05 0.62 -12.82
N ILE A 146 4.10 -0.40 -13.67
CA ILE A 146 4.85 -1.63 -13.47
C ILE A 146 5.96 -1.62 -14.51
N GLU A 147 7.20 -1.74 -14.05
CA GLU A 147 8.36 -1.82 -14.92
C GLU A 147 8.40 -3.18 -15.63
N TYR A 148 8.63 -3.16 -16.94
CA TYR A 148 8.72 -4.39 -17.73
C TYR A 148 10.02 -5.15 -17.39
N PRO A 149 9.98 -6.48 -17.17
CA PRO A 149 11.15 -7.25 -16.81
C PRO A 149 12.08 -7.48 -18.02
N GLU A 150 12.92 -6.50 -18.34
CA GLU A 150 13.89 -6.54 -19.45
C GLU A 150 14.87 -7.72 -19.38
N HIS A 151 15.24 -8.13 -18.15
CA HIS A 151 16.15 -9.25 -17.93
C HIS A 151 15.51 -10.63 -18.16
N GLY A 152 14.23 -10.67 -18.53
CA GLY A 152 13.47 -11.90 -18.73
C GLY A 152 13.00 -12.54 -17.42
N VAL A 153 12.31 -13.67 -17.55
CA VAL A 153 11.72 -14.41 -16.43
C VAL A 153 12.20 -15.87 -16.48
N ASP A 154 12.60 -16.42 -15.32
CA ASP A 154 13.05 -17.81 -15.26
C ASP A 154 11.92 -18.78 -15.65
N ARG A 155 12.24 -19.79 -16.47
CA ARG A 155 11.27 -20.76 -17.02
C ARG A 155 10.44 -21.45 -15.96
N TRP A 156 11.03 -21.78 -14.81
CA TRP A 156 10.38 -22.54 -13.75
C TRP A 156 9.50 -21.69 -12.85
N ARG A 157 9.65 -20.36 -12.88
CA ARG A 157 8.89 -19.48 -12.00
C ARG A 157 7.39 -19.60 -12.18
N PRO A 158 6.85 -19.66 -13.41
CA PRO A 158 5.41 -19.83 -13.59
C PRO A 158 4.82 -21.11 -12.96
N LEU A 159 5.65 -22.09 -12.62
CA LEU A 159 5.23 -23.32 -11.95
C LEU A 159 5.22 -23.23 -10.42
N PHE A 160 5.88 -22.24 -9.82
CA PHE A 160 5.97 -22.11 -8.36
C PHE A 160 5.49 -20.76 -7.85
N ALA A 161 5.51 -19.71 -8.66
CA ALA A 161 5.19 -18.37 -8.18
C ALA A 161 3.74 -18.27 -7.71
N TRP A 162 2.78 -18.97 -8.31
CA TRP A 162 1.42 -19.06 -7.77
C TRP A 162 1.33 -19.71 -6.37
N ILE A 163 2.23 -20.65 -6.01
CA ILE A 163 2.29 -21.25 -4.67
C ILE A 163 2.88 -20.25 -3.68
N LEU A 164 3.96 -19.56 -4.05
CA LEU A 164 4.59 -18.52 -3.22
C LEU A 164 3.73 -17.26 -3.11
N ALA A 165 2.96 -16.95 -4.16
CA ALA A 165 2.08 -15.81 -4.22
C ALA A 165 0.78 -16.07 -3.43
N TYR A 166 0.38 -17.33 -3.22
CA TYR A 166 -0.87 -17.65 -2.54
C TYR A 166 -0.93 -17.11 -1.10
N PRO A 167 0.09 -17.31 -0.22
CA PRO A 167 0.10 -16.72 1.11
C PRO A 167 -0.04 -15.20 1.11
N ILE A 168 0.71 -14.51 0.25
CA ILE A 168 0.66 -13.04 0.22
C ILE A 168 -0.63 -12.53 -0.42
N ASN A 169 -1.18 -13.20 -1.42
CA ASN A 169 -2.49 -12.86 -1.97
C ASN A 169 -3.57 -13.09 -0.92
N LEU A 170 -3.50 -14.15 -0.13
CA LEU A 170 -4.44 -14.38 0.97
C LEU A 170 -4.36 -13.25 1.99
N VAL A 171 -3.16 -12.87 2.42
CA VAL A 171 -2.97 -11.72 3.33
C VAL A 171 -3.52 -10.44 2.70
N ALA A 172 -3.17 -10.14 1.45
CA ALA A 172 -3.67 -8.95 0.75
C ALA A 172 -5.20 -8.95 0.62
N GLN A 173 -5.83 -10.10 0.37
CA GLN A 173 -7.29 -10.24 0.31
C GLN A 173 -7.94 -10.06 1.67
N VAL A 174 -7.36 -10.62 2.74
CA VAL A 174 -7.85 -10.39 4.10
C VAL A 174 -7.75 -8.91 4.47
N VAL A 175 -6.61 -8.27 4.19
CA VAL A 175 -6.42 -6.84 4.47
C VAL A 175 -7.40 -5.99 3.64
N LEU A 176 -7.61 -6.31 2.36
CA LEU A 176 -8.58 -5.60 1.53
C LEU A 176 -10.02 -5.86 1.94
N PHE A 177 -10.35 -7.06 2.38
CA PHE A 177 -11.67 -7.37 2.92
C PHE A 177 -11.94 -6.55 4.18
N VAL A 178 -10.95 -6.44 5.08
CA VAL A 178 -11.01 -5.54 6.23
C VAL A 178 -11.15 -4.09 5.78
N ALA A 179 -10.43 -3.64 4.75
CA ALA A 179 -10.57 -2.29 4.19
C ALA A 179 -11.96 -2.05 3.57
N TYR A 180 -12.57 -3.06 2.94
CA TYR A 180 -13.94 -3.00 2.44
C TYR A 180 -14.96 -2.90 3.57
N ILE A 181 -14.77 -3.62 4.69
CA ILE A 181 -15.61 -3.44 5.87
C ILE A 181 -15.39 -2.03 6.46
N ALA A 182 -14.14 -1.60 6.58
CA ALA A 182 -13.79 -0.26 7.04
C ALA A 182 -14.37 0.83 6.12
N SER A 183 -14.58 0.55 4.83
CA SER A 183 -15.23 1.48 3.90
C SER A 183 -16.67 1.80 4.31
N ILE A 184 -17.36 0.90 5.03
CA ILE A 184 -18.68 1.18 5.62
C ILE A 184 -18.55 2.18 6.77
N LEU A 185 -17.53 2.05 7.61
CA LEU A 185 -17.27 3.02 8.67
C LEU A 185 -16.85 4.38 8.08
N THR A 186 -16.00 4.36 7.05
CA THR A 186 -15.61 5.55 6.27
C THR A 186 -16.83 6.19 5.62
N PHE A 187 -17.77 5.41 5.09
CA PHE A 187 -19.01 5.93 4.53
C PHE A 187 -19.78 6.76 5.56
N PHE A 188 -19.97 6.24 6.78
CA PHE A 188 -20.61 7.01 7.85
C PHE A 188 -19.77 8.22 8.26
N SER A 189 -18.44 8.04 8.38
CA SER A 189 -17.53 9.13 8.72
C SER A 189 -17.56 10.27 7.69
N ILE A 190 -17.59 9.98 6.39
CA ILE A 190 -17.71 10.98 5.32
C ILE A 190 -19.09 11.64 5.36
N LEU A 191 -20.16 10.88 5.64
CA LEU A 191 -21.52 11.40 5.74
C LEU A 191 -21.62 12.49 6.83
N PHE A 192 -20.97 12.29 7.99
CA PHE A 192 -20.99 13.25 9.10
C PHE A 192 -19.87 14.31 9.04
N THR A 193 -18.65 13.92 8.67
CA THR A 193 -17.43 14.73 8.84
C THR A 193 -16.87 15.30 7.53
N LYS A 194 -17.33 14.82 6.34
CA LYS A 194 -16.73 15.08 5.01
C LYS A 194 -15.24 14.72 4.85
N GLN A 195 -14.60 14.18 5.88
CA GLN A 195 -13.17 13.88 5.88
C GLN A 195 -12.99 12.38 5.92
N PHE A 196 -11.99 11.91 5.17
CA PHE A 196 -11.57 10.53 5.21
C PHE A 196 -10.64 10.36 6.43
N PRO A 197 -10.91 9.44 7.37
CA PRO A 197 -10.04 9.22 8.52
C PRO A 197 -8.62 8.83 8.08
N GLU A 198 -7.60 9.62 8.46
CA GLU A 198 -6.23 9.44 7.98
C GLU A 198 -5.67 8.03 8.26
N GLY A 199 -5.99 7.46 9.43
CA GLY A 199 -5.58 6.09 9.78
C GLY A 199 -6.13 5.03 8.83
N ILE A 200 -7.40 5.15 8.43
CA ILE A 200 -8.02 4.24 7.46
C ILE A 200 -7.45 4.48 6.07
N PHE A 201 -7.16 5.75 5.71
CA PHE A 201 -6.62 6.09 4.41
C PHE A 201 -5.25 5.46 4.18
N ASN A 202 -4.36 5.56 5.18
CA ASN A 202 -3.03 4.96 5.14
C ASN A 202 -3.11 3.42 5.09
N LEU A 203 -3.99 2.83 5.90
CA LEU A 203 -4.23 1.37 5.86
C LEU A 203 -4.69 0.91 4.48
N THR A 204 -5.67 1.61 3.90
CA THR A 204 -6.28 1.26 2.62
C THR A 204 -5.30 1.46 1.47
N ARG A 205 -4.48 2.51 1.53
CA ARG A 205 -3.38 2.76 0.58
C ARG A 205 -2.39 1.61 0.63
N GLY A 206 -1.90 1.26 1.82
CA GLY A 206 -0.96 0.16 2.02
C GLY A 206 -1.55 -1.17 1.53
N ALA A 207 -2.84 -1.41 1.78
CA ALA A 207 -3.55 -2.60 1.30
C ALA A 207 -3.58 -2.70 -0.22
N LEU A 208 -3.92 -1.60 -0.92
CA LEU A 208 -3.95 -1.56 -2.38
C LEU A 208 -2.56 -1.68 -2.99
N GLN A 209 -1.54 -1.06 -2.36
CA GLN A 209 -0.15 -1.25 -2.77
C GLN A 209 0.26 -2.72 -2.64
N LEU A 210 0.05 -3.33 -1.48
CA LEU A 210 0.41 -4.72 -1.23
C LEU A 210 -0.32 -5.67 -2.18
N GLN A 211 -1.62 -5.46 -2.43
CA GLN A 211 -2.37 -6.25 -3.40
C GLN A 211 -1.75 -6.15 -4.79
N THR A 212 -1.47 -4.93 -5.26
CA THR A 212 -0.96 -4.72 -6.62
C THR A 212 0.44 -5.33 -6.79
N ARG A 213 1.28 -5.23 -5.75
CA ARG A 213 2.60 -5.87 -5.73
C ARG A 213 2.48 -7.40 -5.72
N ALA A 214 1.56 -7.95 -4.93
CA ALA A 214 1.29 -9.39 -4.85
C ALA A 214 0.73 -9.95 -6.17
N SER A 215 -0.17 -9.23 -6.85
CA SER A 215 -0.73 -9.63 -8.14
C SER A 215 0.33 -9.57 -9.24
N ALA A 216 1.12 -8.49 -9.31
CA ALA A 216 2.22 -8.39 -10.28
C ALA A 216 3.27 -9.51 -10.11
N TYR A 217 3.56 -9.91 -8.87
CA TYR A 217 4.42 -11.06 -8.59
C TYR A 217 3.76 -12.40 -9.00
N ALA A 218 2.48 -12.58 -8.69
CA ALA A 218 1.72 -13.78 -9.06
C ALA A 218 1.66 -13.98 -10.59
N ASP A 219 1.50 -12.87 -11.32
CA ASP A 219 1.42 -12.83 -12.77
C ASP A 219 2.80 -12.85 -13.47
N TRP A 220 3.88 -13.05 -12.70
CA TRP A 220 5.28 -13.10 -13.14
C TRP A 220 5.77 -11.85 -13.87
N MET A 221 5.10 -10.72 -13.66
CA MET A 221 5.53 -9.41 -14.16
C MET A 221 6.76 -8.91 -13.39
N VAL A 222 6.87 -9.31 -12.13
CA VAL A 222 7.96 -8.89 -11.24
C VAL A 222 8.72 -10.10 -10.75
N THR A 223 10.05 -9.97 -10.76
CA THR A 223 10.94 -11.05 -10.35
C THR A 223 11.26 -11.05 -8.86
N VAL A 224 11.14 -9.90 -8.19
CA VAL A 224 11.49 -9.70 -6.77
C VAL A 224 10.28 -9.93 -5.87
N TYR A 225 10.45 -10.70 -4.81
CA TYR A 225 9.37 -10.97 -3.86
C TYR A 225 8.92 -9.65 -3.19
N PRO A 226 7.62 -9.34 -3.19
CA PRO A 226 7.09 -8.10 -2.62
C PRO A 226 7.37 -7.98 -1.12
N PRO A 227 7.87 -6.82 -0.65
CA PRO A 227 8.01 -6.58 0.79
C PRO A 227 6.65 -6.40 1.46
N PHE A 228 6.54 -6.80 2.73
CA PHE A 228 5.35 -6.60 3.57
C PHE A 228 5.28 -5.19 4.18
N ASP A 229 5.79 -4.18 3.48
CA ASP A 229 5.64 -2.80 3.93
C ASP A 229 4.28 -2.22 3.50
N PHE A 230 3.77 -1.28 4.31
CA PHE A 230 2.50 -0.59 4.10
C PHE A 230 2.69 0.90 3.78
N GLY A 231 3.85 1.25 3.20
CA GLY A 231 4.37 2.62 3.00
C GLY A 231 3.35 3.69 2.59
#